data_AF-A0A933U360-F1
#
_entry.id   AF-A0A933U360-F1
#
_cell.length_a   1.000
_cell.length_b   1.000
_cell.length_c   1.000
_cell.angle_alpha   90.00
_cell.angle_beta   90.00
_cell.angle_gamma   90.00
#
_symmetry.space_group_name_H-M   'P 1'
#
loop_
_entity.id
_entity.type
_entity.pdbx_description
1 polymer ?
#
loop_
_entity_poly.entity_id
_entity_poly.type
_entity_poly.pdbx_seq_one_letter_code
_entity_poly.pdbx_strand_id
1 'polypeptide(L)'
;MIVVLKPGTSREEIDEVVAVLARRGVETRVITSGGKPVVHLISGSTRKARKLLKLDQVEAIVPTSGPRVRVEGRRFYPYYVVHLAATAVLVLGALVVLAGHFPPGLGDPIDPHRAPAALEWPWYVRAPMAFVALFPPTAAWLGWLCLYALLFAMFFLPWIDRSRDDDPRPKWPLVAVALFAAGWSFLTFAGVVR
;
A
#
# COMPACT_ATOMS: atom_id res chain seq x y z
N MET A 1 -14.07 -21.19 -2.54
CA MET A 1 -13.82 -22.08 -1.38
C MET A 1 -14.41 -23.44 -1.73
N ILE A 2 -13.81 -24.55 -1.30
CA ILE A 2 -14.32 -25.89 -1.57
C ILE A 2 -14.68 -26.56 -0.23
N VAL A 3 -15.89 -27.11 -0.16
CA VAL A 3 -16.30 -28.03 0.91
C VAL A 3 -16.10 -29.45 0.38
N VAL A 4 -15.22 -30.21 1.03
CA VAL A 4 -14.94 -31.61 0.71
C VAL A 4 -15.84 -32.46 1.60
N LEU A 5 -16.63 -33.33 0.97
CA LEU A 5 -17.51 -34.27 1.67
C LEU A 5 -16.81 -35.61 1.85
N LYS A 6 -17.24 -36.38 2.85
CA LYS A 6 -16.72 -37.71 3.12
C LYS A 6 -16.92 -38.65 1.91
N PRO A 7 -16.05 -39.64 1.71
CA PRO A 7 -16.28 -40.67 0.71
C PRO A 7 -17.56 -41.47 1.06
N GLY A 8 -18.40 -41.73 0.07
CA GLY A 8 -19.65 -42.47 0.25
C GLY A 8 -20.87 -41.63 0.66
N THR A 9 -20.74 -40.30 0.76
CA THR A 9 -21.88 -39.40 1.02
C THR A 9 -22.97 -39.58 -0.03
N SER A 10 -24.20 -39.79 0.42
CA SER A 10 -25.36 -40.04 -0.45
C SER A 10 -25.78 -38.77 -1.19
N ARG A 11 -26.57 -38.89 -2.27
CA ARG A 11 -27.12 -37.71 -2.96
C ARG A 11 -27.99 -36.85 -2.04
N GLU A 12 -28.77 -37.48 -1.16
CA GLU A 12 -29.63 -36.79 -0.21
C GLU A 12 -28.81 -35.95 0.78
N GLU A 13 -27.69 -36.48 1.27
CA GLU A 13 -26.77 -35.76 2.16
C GLU A 13 -26.07 -34.60 1.42
N ILE A 14 -25.70 -34.77 0.16
CA ILE A 14 -25.15 -33.67 -0.67
C ILE A 14 -26.18 -32.55 -0.81
N ASP A 15 -27.43 -32.91 -1.11
CA ASP A 15 -28.52 -31.95 -1.28
C ASP A 15 -28.84 -31.21 0.03
N GLU A 16 -28.72 -31.88 1.18
CA GLU A 16 -28.82 -31.25 2.50
C GLU A 16 -27.76 -30.16 2.70
N VAL A 17 -26.49 -30.47 2.42
CA VAL A 17 -25.38 -29.51 2.53
C VAL A 17 -25.63 -28.31 1.62
N VAL A 18 -26.06 -28.55 0.38
CA VAL A 18 -26.39 -27.50 -0.60
C VAL A 18 -27.57 -26.64 -0.11
N ALA A 19 -28.62 -27.25 0.44
CA ALA A 19 -29.77 -26.54 0.99
C ALA A 19 -29.41 -25.69 2.21
N VAL A 20 -28.50 -26.15 3.08
CA VAL A 20 -27.99 -25.36 4.21
C VAL A 20 -27.17 -24.16 3.73
N LEU A 21 -26.39 -24.32 2.66
CA LEU A 21 -25.63 -23.24 2.03
C LEU A 21 -26.54 -22.22 1.36
N ALA A 22 -27.55 -22.67 0.61
CA ALA A 22 -28.55 -21.82 -0.02
C ALA A 22 -29.33 -20.99 1.00
N ARG A 23 -29.78 -21.60 2.11
CA ARG A 23 -30.43 -20.89 3.24
C ARG A 23 -29.57 -19.79 3.88
N ARG A 24 -28.25 -19.81 3.64
CA ARG A 24 -27.30 -18.82 4.17
C ARG A 24 -26.88 -17.78 3.13
N GLY A 25 -27.45 -17.85 1.92
CA GLY A 25 -27.12 -16.97 0.80
C GLY A 25 -25.74 -17.26 0.22
N VAL A 26 -25.37 -18.54 0.12
CA VAL A 26 -24.12 -18.99 -0.52
C VAL A 26 -24.50 -19.77 -1.77
N GLU A 27 -24.06 -19.29 -2.93
CA GLU A 27 -24.26 -20.01 -4.19
C GLU A 27 -23.21 -21.11 -4.32
N THR A 28 -23.66 -22.29 -4.74
CA THR A 28 -22.81 -23.48 -4.76
C THR A 28 -22.97 -24.25 -6.05
N ARG A 29 -21.95 -25.03 -6.39
CA ARG A 29 -21.97 -26.00 -7.49
C ARG A 29 -21.34 -27.29 -7.01
N VAL A 30 -22.07 -28.40 -7.19
CA VAL A 30 -21.55 -29.74 -6.91
C VAL A 30 -20.64 -30.18 -8.06
N ILE A 31 -19.45 -30.66 -7.72
CA ILE A 31 -18.43 -31.15 -8.63
C ILE A 31 -17.92 -32.49 -8.07
N THR A 32 -17.57 -33.43 -8.94
CA THR A 32 -16.90 -34.67 -8.53
C THR A 32 -15.41 -34.54 -8.83
N SER A 33 -14.55 -34.73 -7.83
CA SER A 33 -13.09 -34.67 -7.99
C SER A 33 -12.46 -35.89 -7.35
N GLY A 34 -11.78 -36.72 -8.16
CA GLY A 34 -11.12 -37.94 -7.66
C GLY A 34 -12.09 -38.95 -7.02
N GLY A 35 -13.34 -39.03 -7.51
CA GLY A 35 -14.37 -39.93 -6.96
C GLY A 35 -15.06 -39.43 -5.68
N LYS A 36 -14.65 -38.28 -5.12
CA LYS A 36 -15.32 -37.66 -3.98
C LYS A 36 -16.30 -36.55 -4.45
N PRO A 37 -17.49 -36.43 -3.83
CA PRO A 37 -18.36 -35.29 -4.05
C PRO A 37 -17.79 -34.05 -3.36
N VAL A 38 -17.75 -32.95 -4.10
CA VAL A 38 -17.14 -31.69 -3.68
C VAL A 38 -18.11 -30.55 -3.95
N VAL A 39 -18.36 -29.70 -2.97
CA VAL A 39 -19.24 -28.54 -3.12
C VAL A 39 -18.39 -27.28 -3.27
N HIS A 40 -18.37 -26.72 -4.49
CA HIS A 40 -17.66 -25.49 -4.80
C HIS A 40 -18.53 -24.27 -4.49
N LEU A 41 -18.03 -23.36 -3.66
CA LEU A 41 -18.71 -22.10 -3.35
C LEU A 41 -18.36 -21.06 -4.42
N ILE A 42 -19.37 -20.60 -5.15
CA ILE A 42 -19.25 -19.60 -6.22
C ILE A 42 -19.21 -18.19 -5.62
N SER A 43 -20.15 -17.89 -4.72
CA SER A 43 -20.31 -16.56 -4.10
C SER A 43 -20.72 -16.67 -2.63
N GLY A 44 -20.50 -15.62 -1.85
CA GLY A 44 -20.91 -15.54 -0.43
C GLY A 44 -19.77 -15.57 0.59
N SER A 45 -20.11 -15.27 1.85
CA SER A 45 -19.15 -15.12 2.94
C SER A 45 -18.54 -16.46 3.38
N THR A 46 -17.20 -16.55 3.34
CA THR A 46 -16.41 -17.70 3.85
C THR A 46 -16.66 -17.98 5.33
N ARG A 47 -17.04 -16.97 6.12
CA ARG A 47 -17.38 -17.13 7.55
C ARG A 47 -18.65 -17.96 7.75
N LYS A 48 -19.63 -17.85 6.85
CA LYS A 48 -20.87 -18.63 6.89
C LYS A 48 -20.63 -20.10 6.51
N ALA A 49 -19.70 -20.33 5.57
CA ALA A 49 -19.29 -21.65 5.13
C ALA A 49 -18.54 -22.44 6.23
N ARG A 50 -17.69 -21.78 7.03
CA ARG A 50 -16.96 -22.42 8.14
C ARG A 50 -17.85 -23.16 9.14
N LYS A 51 -19.09 -22.70 9.33
CA LYS A 51 -20.07 -23.35 10.22
C LYS A 51 -20.52 -24.73 9.71
N LEU A 52 -20.22 -25.10 8.46
CA LEU A 52 -20.50 -26.43 7.91
C LEU A 52 -19.52 -27.50 8.40
N LEU A 53 -18.38 -27.14 9.00
CA LEU A 53 -17.50 -28.11 9.67
C LEU A 53 -18.20 -28.88 10.80
N LYS A 54 -19.39 -28.44 11.20
CA LYS A 54 -20.24 -29.12 12.20
C LYS A 54 -21.10 -30.23 11.62
N LEU A 55 -21.23 -30.34 10.30
CA LEU A 55 -21.99 -31.41 9.67
C LEU A 55 -21.10 -32.64 9.54
N ASP A 56 -21.61 -33.80 9.95
CA ASP A 56 -20.85 -35.06 9.93
C ASP A 56 -20.42 -35.47 8.51
N GLN A 57 -21.12 -34.98 7.49
CA GLN A 57 -20.86 -35.25 6.08
C GLN A 57 -19.65 -34.46 5.54
N VAL A 58 -19.21 -33.40 6.24
CA VAL A 58 -18.15 -32.50 5.80
C VAL A 58 -16.80 -32.98 6.34
N GLU A 59 -15.93 -33.44 5.45
CA GLU A 59 -14.57 -33.91 5.79
C GLU A 59 -13.64 -32.73 6.05
N ALA A 60 -13.67 -31.73 5.16
CA ALA A 60 -12.83 -30.55 5.28
C ALA A 60 -13.43 -29.37 4.52
N ILE A 61 -13.05 -28.16 4.91
CA ILE A 61 -13.26 -26.99 4.06
C ILE A 61 -11.90 -26.48 3.63
N VAL A 62 -11.60 -26.70 2.36
CA VAL A 62 -10.36 -26.25 1.76
C VAL A 62 -10.61 -24.82 1.28
N PRO A 63 -9.84 -23.83 1.77
CA PRO A 63 -9.75 -22.58 1.06
C PRO A 63 -9.10 -22.90 -0.28
N THR A 64 -9.91 -23.16 -1.32
CA THR A 64 -9.44 -22.84 -2.65
C THR A 64 -9.00 -21.40 -2.59
N SER A 65 -7.87 -21.10 -3.21
CA SER A 65 -7.32 -19.76 -3.39
C SER A 65 -8.30 -18.89 -4.19
N GLY A 66 -9.48 -18.64 -3.63
CA GLY A 66 -10.75 -18.32 -4.30
C GLY A 66 -10.94 -19.03 -5.65
N PRO A 67 -11.91 -18.57 -6.45
CA PRO A 67 -11.52 -18.14 -7.78
C PRO A 67 -10.33 -17.18 -7.57
N ARG A 68 -9.17 -17.45 -8.15
CA ARG A 68 -8.33 -16.33 -8.55
C ARG A 68 -9.20 -15.58 -9.55
N VAL A 69 -10.05 -14.67 -9.07
CA VAL A 69 -10.36 -13.48 -9.85
C VAL A 69 -8.98 -12.91 -10.08
N ARG A 70 -8.36 -13.28 -11.21
CA ARG A 70 -7.26 -12.52 -11.73
C ARG A 70 -7.92 -11.18 -11.97
N VAL A 71 -7.82 -10.30 -10.97
CA VAL A 71 -7.93 -8.87 -11.16
C VAL A 71 -7.17 -8.62 -12.45
N GLU A 72 -7.86 -8.07 -13.45
CA GLU A 72 -7.34 -7.84 -14.78
C GLU A 72 -5.91 -7.31 -14.66
N GLY A 73 -4.94 -8.16 -15.00
CA GLY A 73 -3.56 -7.95 -14.62
C GLY A 73 -2.67 -8.69 -15.59
N ARG A 74 -1.87 -7.94 -16.34
CA ARG A 74 -0.84 -8.53 -17.20
C ARG A 74 0.19 -9.25 -16.33
N ARG A 75 0.85 -10.26 -16.88
CA ARG A 75 1.96 -10.95 -16.20
C ARG A 75 3.04 -9.91 -15.84
N PHE A 76 3.62 -10.02 -14.65
CA PHE A 76 4.70 -9.13 -14.19
C PHE A 76 5.86 -9.11 -15.20
N TYR A 77 6.37 -10.29 -15.56
CA TYR A 77 7.30 -10.44 -16.67
C TYR A 77 6.55 -10.86 -17.94
N PRO A 78 6.88 -10.29 -19.12
CA PRO A 78 7.90 -9.26 -19.35
C PRO A 78 7.40 -7.82 -19.16
N TYR A 79 6.08 -7.62 -19.08
CA TYR A 79 5.46 -6.30 -19.26
C TYR A 79 5.92 -5.25 -18.25
N TYR A 80 5.90 -5.55 -16.95
CA TYR A 80 6.28 -4.58 -15.93
C TYR A 80 7.79 -4.30 -15.96
N VAL A 81 8.61 -5.32 -16.22
CA VAL A 81 10.06 -5.18 -16.31
C VAL A 81 10.45 -4.27 -17.48
N VAL A 82 9.81 -4.43 -18.65
CA VAL A 82 10.05 -3.55 -19.80
C VAL A 82 9.64 -2.11 -19.50
N HIS A 83 8.48 -1.88 -18.86
CA HIS A 83 8.09 -0.53 -18.45
C HIS A 83 9.06 0.06 -17.44
N LEU A 84 9.47 -0.70 -16.43
CA LEU A 84 10.41 -0.25 -15.41
C LEU A 84 11.77 0.10 -16.03
N ALA A 85 12.27 -0.74 -16.95
CA ALA A 85 13.51 -0.49 -17.67
C ALA A 85 13.41 0.76 -18.55
N ALA A 86 12.31 0.93 -19.30
CA ALA A 86 12.08 2.12 -20.11
C ALA A 86 12.03 3.39 -19.25
N THR A 87 11.28 3.37 -18.14
CA THR A 87 11.23 4.49 -17.19
C THR A 87 12.60 4.77 -16.58
N ALA A 88 13.36 3.75 -16.20
CA ALA A 88 14.70 3.92 -15.65
C ALA A 88 15.66 4.57 -16.66
N VAL A 89 15.63 4.14 -17.91
CA VAL A 89 16.43 4.75 -18.99
C VAL A 89 16.03 6.20 -19.21
N LEU A 90 14.72 6.51 -19.22
CA LEU A 90 14.24 7.89 -19.37
C LEU A 90 14.66 8.78 -18.21
N VAL A 91 14.49 8.32 -16.96
CA VAL A 91 14.89 9.08 -15.76
C VAL A 91 16.41 9.27 -15.73
N LEU A 92 17.19 8.23 -15.99
CA LEU A 92 18.65 8.32 -16.02
C LEU A 92 19.13 9.24 -17.14
N GLY A 93 18.55 9.12 -18.33
CA GLY A 93 18.84 10.00 -19.45
C GLY A 93 18.54 11.47 -19.11
N ALA A 94 17.40 11.75 -18.49
CA ALA A 94 17.05 13.10 -18.03
C ALA A 94 18.05 13.63 -16.99
N LEU A 95 18.47 12.80 -16.02
CA LEU A 95 19.48 13.18 -15.04
C LEU A 95 20.84 13.48 -15.68
N VAL A 96 21.28 12.68 -16.65
CA VAL A 96 22.53 12.90 -17.39
C VAL A 96 22.47 14.20 -18.19
N VAL A 97 21.36 14.45 -18.90
CA VAL A 97 21.14 15.70 -19.64
C VAL A 97 21.15 16.90 -18.70
N LEU A 98 20.46 16.80 -17.56
CA LEU A 98 20.40 17.86 -16.56
C LEU A 98 21.78 18.13 -15.96
N ALA A 99 22.54 17.09 -15.60
CA ALA A 99 23.89 17.24 -15.06
C ALA A 99 24.88 17.83 -16.08
N GLY A 100 24.73 17.49 -17.37
CA GLY A 100 25.58 18.02 -18.44
C GLY A 100 25.27 19.47 -18.80
N HIS A 101 23.99 19.88 -18.81
CA HIS A 101 23.58 21.23 -19.20
C HIS A 101 23.48 22.20 -18.02
N PHE A 102 23.24 21.70 -16.82
CA PHE A 102 23.12 22.46 -15.59
C PHE A 102 24.03 21.85 -14.51
N PRO A 103 25.36 21.77 -14.74
CA PRO A 103 26.26 21.28 -13.73
C PRO A 103 26.15 22.20 -12.51
N PRO A 104 25.98 21.66 -11.29
CA PRO A 104 26.17 22.48 -10.10
C PRO A 104 27.60 23.01 -10.16
N GLY A 105 27.78 24.32 -10.03
CA GLY A 105 29.12 24.89 -9.92
C GLY A 105 29.88 24.19 -8.79
N LEU A 106 31.21 24.09 -8.90
CA LEU A 106 32.08 23.48 -7.88
C LEU A 106 32.05 24.22 -6.52
N GLY A 107 31.23 25.25 -6.38
CA GLY A 107 31.21 26.16 -5.26
C GLY A 107 32.44 27.06 -5.23
N ASP A 108 32.44 28.00 -4.29
CA ASP A 108 33.64 28.75 -3.98
C ASP A 108 34.64 27.87 -3.20
N PRO A 109 35.96 28.13 -3.33
CA PRO A 109 36.96 27.48 -2.48
C PRO A 109 36.60 27.65 -1.00
N ILE A 110 36.72 26.56 -0.24
CA ILE A 110 36.43 26.58 1.19
C ILE A 110 37.49 27.43 1.89
N ASP A 111 37.08 28.58 2.44
CA ASP A 111 37.90 29.39 3.35
C ASP A 111 37.50 29.09 4.80
N PRO A 112 38.33 28.40 5.59
CA PRO A 112 38.01 28.08 6.98
C PRO A 112 37.98 29.31 7.90
N HIS A 113 38.51 30.45 7.45
CA HIS A 113 38.57 31.68 8.24
C HIS A 113 37.44 32.65 7.94
N ARG A 114 36.63 32.36 6.91
CA ARG A 114 35.51 33.21 6.49
C ARG A 114 34.25 32.38 6.34
N ALA A 115 33.30 32.57 7.25
CA ALA A 115 31.96 32.02 7.08
C ALA A 115 31.31 32.60 5.81
N PRO A 116 30.65 31.77 4.98
CA PRO A 116 29.95 32.26 3.80
C PRO A 116 28.83 33.22 4.22
N ALA A 117 28.64 34.28 3.43
CA ALA A 117 27.64 35.31 3.71
C ALA A 117 26.19 34.77 3.67
N ALA A 118 25.96 33.72 2.87
CA ALA A 118 24.73 32.97 2.83
C ALA A 118 25.08 31.48 2.70
N LEU A 119 24.64 30.67 3.66
CA LEU A 119 24.78 29.22 3.58
C LEU A 119 23.57 28.67 2.82
N GLU A 120 23.73 28.42 1.54
CA GLU A 120 22.66 27.81 0.75
C GLU A 120 22.55 26.31 1.06
N TRP A 121 21.48 25.93 1.73
CA TRP A 121 21.17 24.52 1.93
C TRP A 121 20.78 23.85 0.60
N PRO A 122 21.22 22.59 0.36
CA PRO A 122 20.72 21.80 -0.75
C PRO A 122 19.19 21.72 -0.74
N TRP A 123 18.55 21.74 -1.91
CA TRP A 123 17.09 21.87 -2.04
C TRP A 123 16.29 20.83 -1.23
N TYR A 124 16.81 19.60 -1.11
CA TYR A 124 16.19 18.52 -0.34
C TYR A 124 16.31 18.69 1.18
N VAL A 125 17.20 19.57 1.65
CA VAL A 125 17.39 19.94 3.07
C VAL A 125 16.64 21.23 3.43
N ARG A 126 16.26 22.06 2.44
CA ARG A 126 15.63 23.37 2.66
C ARG A 126 14.34 23.29 3.49
N ALA A 127 13.41 22.39 3.15
CA ALA A 127 12.15 22.26 3.91
C ALA A 127 12.36 21.84 5.39
N PRO A 128 13.17 20.81 5.70
CA PRO A 128 13.53 20.49 7.08
C PRO A 128 14.11 21.69 7.85
N MET A 129 15.05 22.42 7.25
CA MET A 129 15.68 23.57 7.90
C MET A 129 14.70 24.72 8.09
N ALA A 130 13.86 25.00 7.09
CA ALA A 130 12.81 26.01 7.17
C ALA A 130 11.77 25.67 8.25
N PHE A 131 11.41 24.38 8.38
CA PHE A 131 10.52 23.91 9.43
C PHE A 131 11.11 24.16 10.82
N VAL A 132 12.38 23.81 11.04
CA VAL A 132 13.06 24.06 12.32
C VAL A 132 13.17 25.57 12.60
N ALA A 133 13.37 26.38 11.56
CA ALA A 133 13.44 27.84 11.67
C ALA A 133 12.09 28.52 11.99
N LEU A 134 10.97 27.79 11.98
CA LEU A 134 9.68 28.28 12.52
C LEU A 134 9.73 28.45 14.04
N PHE A 135 10.68 27.80 14.71
CA PHE A 135 10.87 27.87 16.15
C PHE A 135 11.88 28.95 16.52
N PRO A 136 11.73 29.61 17.70
CA PRO A 136 12.72 30.55 18.19
C PRO A 136 14.11 29.90 18.32
N PRO A 137 15.22 30.64 18.11
CA PRO A 137 16.57 30.07 18.20
C PRO A 137 16.87 29.40 19.55
N THR A 138 16.33 29.94 20.64
CA THR A 138 16.45 29.38 21.99
C THR A 138 15.72 28.04 22.17
N ALA A 139 14.79 27.72 21.26
CA ALA A 139 13.97 26.50 21.26
C ALA A 139 14.17 25.66 19.99
N ALA A 140 15.29 25.84 19.27
CA ALA A 140 15.56 25.07 18.04
C ALA A 140 15.53 23.55 18.26
N TRP A 141 15.91 23.07 19.45
CA TRP A 141 15.83 21.66 19.84
C TRP A 141 14.39 21.11 19.76
N LEU A 142 13.39 21.94 20.08
CA LEU A 142 11.98 21.57 19.98
C LEU A 142 11.55 21.44 18.51
N GLY A 143 12.05 22.32 17.64
CA GLY A 143 11.82 22.22 16.20
C GLY A 143 12.36 20.91 15.62
N TRP A 144 13.57 20.52 16.02
CA TRP A 144 14.14 19.22 15.65
C TRP A 144 13.33 18.05 16.20
N LEU A 145 12.92 18.11 17.48
CA LEU A 145 12.09 17.07 18.08
C LEU A 145 10.75 16.92 17.34
N CYS A 146 10.09 18.02 17.02
CA CYS A 146 8.84 18.03 16.25
C CYS A 146 9.04 17.47 14.84
N LEU A 147 10.13 17.82 14.16
CA LEU A 147 10.46 17.30 12.84
C LEU A 147 10.63 15.79 12.88
N TYR A 148 11.44 15.27 13.80
CA TYR A 148 11.64 13.83 13.94
C TYR A 148 10.36 13.10 14.36
N ALA A 149 9.57 13.68 15.28
CA ALA A 149 8.28 13.12 15.67
C ALA A 149 7.30 13.05 14.48
N LEU A 150 7.30 14.06 13.61
CA LEU A 150 6.48 14.09 12.40
C LEU A 150 6.90 13.01 11.39
N LEU A 151 8.20 12.90 11.10
CA LEU A 151 8.74 11.84 10.25
C LEU A 151 8.47 10.45 10.83
N PHE A 152 8.59 10.30 12.15
CA PHE A 152 8.25 9.07 12.84
C PHE A 152 6.76 8.76 12.77
N ALA A 153 5.87 9.76 12.92
CA ALA A 153 4.43 9.58 12.79
C ALA A 153 4.03 9.11 11.39
N MET A 154 4.72 9.54 10.32
CA MET A 154 4.49 9.02 8.96
C MET A 154 4.76 7.52 8.85
N PHE A 155 5.68 6.97 9.64
CA PHE A 155 5.91 5.52 9.68
C PHE A 155 4.70 4.75 10.26
N PHE A 156 3.94 5.38 11.17
CA PHE A 156 2.71 4.83 11.74
C PHE A 156 1.47 5.13 10.92
N LEU A 157 1.60 5.79 9.76
CA LEU A 157 0.48 6.08 8.88
C LEU A 157 -0.38 4.84 8.58
N PRO A 158 0.16 3.63 8.33
CA PRO A 158 -0.66 2.43 8.12
C PRO A 158 -1.52 2.02 9.31
N TRP A 159 -1.15 2.37 10.54
CA TRP A 159 -1.93 2.06 11.75
C TRP A 159 -2.99 3.13 12.05
N ILE A 160 -2.72 4.37 11.62
CA ILE A 160 -3.61 5.53 11.73
C ILE A 160 -4.67 5.47 10.63
N ASP A 161 -4.27 5.13 9.40
CA ASP A 161 -5.14 4.95 8.25
C ASP A 161 -5.82 3.58 8.31
N ARG A 162 -6.95 3.54 9.04
CA ARG A 162 -7.83 2.37 9.10
C ARG A 162 -8.97 2.45 8.08
N SER A 163 -8.82 3.26 7.03
CA SER A 163 -9.83 3.28 5.96
C SER A 163 -9.92 1.89 5.31
N ARG A 164 -11.15 1.41 5.10
CA ARG A 164 -11.40 0.16 4.38
C ARG A 164 -11.67 0.53 2.93
N ASP A 165 -11.04 -0.18 1.99
CA ASP A 165 -11.13 0.09 0.55
C ASP A 165 -12.58 0.11 0.00
N ASP A 166 -13.53 -0.54 0.69
CA ASP A 166 -14.95 -0.61 0.31
C ASP A 166 -15.84 0.46 0.98
N ASP A 167 -15.29 1.30 1.85
CA ASP A 167 -16.09 2.27 2.63
C ASP A 167 -16.08 3.63 1.90
N PRO A 168 -17.24 4.23 1.55
CA PRO A 168 -17.34 5.55 0.91
C PRO A 168 -16.93 6.72 1.83
N ARG A 169 -16.23 6.43 2.93
CA ARG A 169 -15.81 7.37 3.96
C ARG A 169 -14.80 8.38 3.42
N PRO A 170 -14.72 9.57 4.05
CA PRO A 170 -13.96 10.69 3.53
C PRO A 170 -12.47 10.32 3.43
N LYS A 171 -11.89 10.69 2.29
CA LYS A 171 -10.46 10.59 1.96
C LYS A 171 -9.59 11.55 2.81
N TRP A 172 -9.96 11.77 4.07
CA TRP A 172 -9.28 12.70 4.95
C TRP A 172 -7.78 12.37 5.14
N PRO A 173 -7.31 11.10 5.15
CA PRO A 173 -5.88 10.82 5.20
C PRO A 173 -5.18 11.30 3.92
N LEU A 174 -5.82 11.12 2.76
CA LEU A 174 -5.31 11.63 1.48
C LEU A 174 -5.23 13.17 1.48
N VAL A 175 -6.26 13.85 2.01
CA VAL A 175 -6.25 15.31 2.15
C VAL A 175 -5.15 15.75 3.11
N ALA A 176 -4.96 15.06 4.23
CA ALA A 176 -3.89 15.36 5.18
C ALA A 176 -2.50 15.18 4.55
N VAL A 177 -2.28 14.09 3.80
CA VAL A 177 -1.04 13.86 3.05
C VAL A 177 -0.83 14.92 1.97
N ALA A 178 -1.88 15.32 1.25
CA ALA A 178 -1.80 16.37 0.24
C ALA A 178 -1.46 17.74 0.85
N LEU A 179 -2.10 18.10 1.97
CA LEU A 179 -1.79 19.34 2.70
C LEU A 179 -0.38 19.31 3.28
N PHE A 180 0.05 18.17 3.81
CA PHE A 180 1.43 17.99 4.27
C PHE A 180 2.43 18.18 3.12
N ALA A 181 2.21 17.53 1.97
CA ALA A 181 3.05 17.68 0.79
C ALA A 181 3.07 19.13 0.25
N ALA A 182 1.93 19.81 0.27
CA ALA A 182 1.83 21.21 -0.12
C ALA A 182 2.58 22.13 0.85
N GLY A 183 2.42 21.94 2.16
CA GLY A 183 3.15 22.68 3.19
C GLY A 183 4.66 22.42 3.12
N TRP A 184 5.07 21.17 2.89
CA TRP A 184 6.46 20.81 2.69
C TRP A 184 7.06 21.47 1.46
N SER A 185 6.34 21.44 0.33
CA SER A 185 6.75 22.13 -0.90
C SER A 185 6.87 23.63 -0.68
N PHE A 186 5.89 24.23 -0.01
CA PHE A 186 5.93 25.66 0.35
C PHE A 186 7.18 25.97 1.19
N LEU A 187 7.50 25.17 2.21
CA LEU A 187 8.71 25.33 3.01
C LEU A 187 9.99 25.16 2.20
N THR A 188 10.04 24.25 1.22
CA THR A 188 11.20 24.09 0.32
C THR A 188 11.48 25.37 -0.47
N PHE A 189 10.43 26.05 -0.95
CA PHE A 189 10.58 27.26 -1.77
C PHE A 189 10.67 28.55 -0.94
N ALA A 190 9.94 28.66 0.17
CA ALA A 190 9.97 29.82 1.06
C ALA A 190 11.22 29.84 1.98
N GLY A 191 11.76 28.67 2.31
CA GLY A 191 12.94 28.49 3.16
C GLY A 191 14.27 29.01 2.60
N VAL A 192 14.25 29.58 1.39
CA VAL A 192 15.39 30.24 0.74
C VAL A 192 15.64 31.64 1.33
N VAL A 193 14.73 32.17 2.13
CA VAL A 193 14.78 33.56 2.63
C VAL A 193 15.03 33.59 4.14
N ARG A 194 16.28 33.49 4.58
CA ARG A 194 16.80 34.06 5.84
C ARG A 194 18.30 33.89 5.97
#